data_AF-A0A7U3YLU4-F1
#
_entry.id   AF-A0A7U3YLU4-F1
#
_cell.length_a   1.000
_cell.length_b   1.000
_cell.length_c   1.000
_cell.angle_alpha   90.00
_cell.angle_beta   90.00
_cell.angle_gamma   90.00
#
_symmetry.space_group_name_H-M   'P 1'
#
loop_
_entity.id
_entity.type
_entity.pdbx_description
1 polymer ?
#
loop_
_entity_poly.entity_id
_entity_poly.type
_entity_poly.pdbx_seq_one_letter_code
_entity_poly.pdbx_strand_id
1 'polypeptide(L)' 'MSEHSPLNVKSAKLKKALVWMTETLAEHPEKTRRAILQQAELRFDLTPIECEFLDKHLITPQG' A
#
# COMPACT_ATOMS: atom_id res chain seq x y z
N MET A 1 18.10 2.35 23.43
CA MET A 1 16.90 2.37 22.57
C MET A 1 17.24 3.14 21.30
N SER A 2 17.74 2.47 20.26
CA SER A 2 18.04 3.11 18.97
C SER A 2 18.01 2.09 17.83
N GLU A 3 16.82 1.60 17.49
CA GLU A 3 16.60 0.82 16.27
C GLU A 3 15.69 1.61 15.34
N HIS A 4 16.14 2.80 14.92
CA HIS A 4 15.48 3.54 13.86
C HIS A 4 16.36 3.54 12.61
N SER A 5 16.55 2.33 12.08
CA SER A 5 17.04 2.14 10.73
C SER A 5 16.02 2.75 9.75
N PRO A 6 16.42 3.64 8.82
CA PRO A 6 15.52 4.30 7.88
C PRO A 6 14.76 3.32 6.94
N LEU A 7 15.15 2.04 6.95
CA LEU A 7 14.45 0.94 6.27
C LEU A 7 13.10 0.62 6.92
N ASN A 8 12.96 0.73 8.25
CA ASN A 8 11.72 0.36 8.96
C ASN A 8 10.58 1.34 8.68
N VAL A 9 10.90 2.63 8.53
CA VAL A 9 9.90 3.69 8.28
C VAL A 9 9.22 3.53 6.92
N LYS A 10 9.97 3.10 5.89
CA LYS A 10 9.42 2.79 4.56
C LYS A 10 8.46 1.61 4.62
N SER A 11 8.87 0.53 5.29
CA SER A 11 8.02 -0.65 5.49
C SER A 11 6.74 -0.36 6.29
N ALA A 12 6.79 0.57 7.24
CA ALA A 12 5.62 0.98 8.03
C ALA A 12 4.59 1.76 7.19
N LYS A 13 5.05 2.65 6.30
CA LYS A 13 4.16 3.38 5.36
C LYS A 13 3.53 2.44 4.36
N LEU A 14 4.32 1.54 3.75
CA LEU A 14 3.84 0.49 2.85
C LEU A 14 2.77 -0.38 3.49
N LYS A 15 3.00 -0.86 4.72
CA LYS A 15 2.02 -1.67 5.46
C LYS A 15 0.73 -0.89 5.75
N LYS A 16 0.83 0.38 6.14
CA LYS A 16 -0.36 1.22 6.37
C LYS A 16 -1.14 1.46 5.09
N ALA A 17 -0.47 1.72 3.97
CA ALA A 17 -1.09 1.84 2.68
C ALA A 17 -1.79 0.53 2.29
N LEU A 18 -1.11 -0.62 2.42
CA LEU A 18 -1.68 -1.94 2.11
C LEU A 18 -2.97 -2.20 2.91
N VAL A 19 -2.95 -1.99 4.24
CA VAL A 19 -4.11 -2.19 5.11
C VAL A 19 -5.27 -1.28 4.67
N TRP A 20 -5.00 0.01 4.51
CA TRP A 20 -5.99 0.97 4.06
C TRP A 20 -6.57 0.64 2.68
N MET A 21 -5.73 0.17 1.76
CA MET A 21 -6.15 -0.25 0.43
C MET A 21 -7.05 -1.49 0.49
N THR A 22 -6.72 -2.48 1.32
CA THR A 22 -7.55 -3.68 1.50
C THR A 22 -8.89 -3.36 2.13
N GLU A 23 -8.93 -2.45 3.12
CA GLU A 23 -10.17 -1.96 3.71
C GLU A 23 -11.00 -1.21 2.66
N THR A 24 -10.39 -0.27 1.93
CA THR A 24 -11.09 0.51 0.91
C THR A 24 -11.59 -0.36 -0.24
N LEU A 25 -10.86 -1.41 -0.63
CA LEU A 25 -11.30 -2.39 -1.65
C LEU A 25 -12.45 -3.25 -1.14
N ALA A 26 -12.46 -3.61 0.14
CA ALA A 26 -13.54 -4.37 0.75
C ALA A 26 -14.82 -3.52 0.92
N GLU A 27 -14.67 -2.25 1.29
CA GLU A 27 -15.78 -1.29 1.43
C GLU A 27 -16.31 -0.81 0.07
N HIS A 28 -15.42 -0.65 -0.91
CA HIS A 28 -15.76 -0.18 -2.26
C HIS A 28 -15.25 -1.16 -3.32
N PRO A 29 -15.92 -2.31 -3.52
CA PRO A 29 -15.57 -3.23 -4.60
C PRO A 29 -15.81 -2.63 -5.99
N GLU A 30 -16.57 -1.52 -6.08
CA GLU A 30 -16.73 -0.71 -7.29
C GLU A 30 -15.43 0.01 -7.70
N LYS A 31 -14.58 0.34 -6.72
CA LYS A 31 -13.34 1.08 -6.97
C LYS A 31 -12.29 0.12 -7.48
N THR A 32 -11.71 0.48 -8.60
CA THR A 32 -10.60 -0.28 -9.16
C THR A 32 -9.37 -0.12 -8.28
N ARG A 33 -8.58 -1.19 -8.15
CA ARG A 33 -7.28 -1.19 -7.45
C ARG A 33 -6.42 0.02 -7.84
N ARG A 34 -6.32 0.33 -9.14
CA ARG A 34 -5.63 1.55 -9.64
C ARG A 34 -6.10 2.84 -8.99
N ALA A 35 -7.40 3.05 -8.84
CA ALA A 35 -7.93 4.26 -8.22
C ALA A 35 -7.51 4.34 -6.74
N ILE A 36 -7.54 3.20 -6.04
CA ILE A 36 -7.14 3.13 -4.64
C ILE A 36 -5.61 3.26 -4.50
N LEU A 37 -4.82 2.71 -5.43
CA LEU A 37 -3.36 2.93 -5.50
C LEU A 37 -3.02 4.40 -5.70
N GLN A 38 -3.68 5.10 -6.62
CA GLN A 38 -3.47 6.54 -6.83
C GLN A 38 -3.84 7.35 -5.57
N GLN A 39 -4.92 6.97 -4.88
CA GLN A 39 -5.26 7.60 -3.60
C GLN A 39 -4.23 7.29 -2.52
N ALA A 40 -3.73 6.06 -2.45
CA ALA A 40 -2.69 5.67 -1.51
C ALA A 40 -1.37 6.41 -1.80
N GLU A 41 -1.03 6.61 -3.08
CA GLU A 41 0.16 7.35 -3.51
C GLU A 41 0.16 8.77 -2.97
N LEU A 42 -0.94 9.49 -3.20
CA LEU A 42 -1.13 10.86 -2.70
C LEU A 42 -1.24 10.93 -1.17
N ARG A 43 -1.83 9.92 -0.54
CA ARG A 43 -2.17 9.95 0.90
C ARG A 43 -1.02 9.48 1.79
N PHE A 44 -0.22 8.53 1.33
CA PHE A 44 0.91 7.95 2.07
C PHE A 44 2.27 8.44 1.55
N ASP A 45 2.28 9.27 0.51
CA ASP A 45 3.49 9.73 -0.18
C ASP A 45 4.27 8.53 -0.72
N LEU A 46 3.55 7.60 -1.37
CA LEU A 46 4.19 6.44 -1.99
C LEU A 46 4.88 6.88 -3.26
N THR A 47 5.97 6.22 -3.58
CA THR A 47 6.59 6.37 -4.90
C THR A 47 5.93 5.41 -5.89
N PRO A 48 6.01 5.67 -7.20
CA PRO A 48 5.52 4.75 -8.22
C PRO A 48 6.10 3.33 -8.09
N ILE A 49 7.31 3.19 -7.53
CA ILE A 49 7.92 1.90 -7.19
C ILE A 49 7.15 1.16 -6.08
N GLU A 50 6.73 1.85 -5.02
CA GLU A 50 5.95 1.24 -3.94
C GLU A 50 4.53 0.92 -4.40
N CYS A 51 3.98 1.76 -5.27
CA CYS A 51 2.71 1.55 -5.96
C CYS A 51 2.76 0.23 -6.76
N GLU A 52 3.78 0.03 -7.58
CA GLU A 52 3.97 -1.19 -8.37
C GLU A 52 4.22 -2.42 -7.47
N PHE A 53 4.94 -2.25 -6.36
CA PHE A 53 5.13 -3.31 -5.37
C PHE A 53 3.81 -3.74 -4.71
N LEU A 54 2.97 -2.77 -4.32
CA LEU A 54 1.65 -3.02 -3.75
C LEU A 54 0.74 -3.72 -4.76
N ASP A 55 0.66 -3.23 -6.00
CA ASP A 55 -0.13 -3.87 -7.06
C ASP A 55 0.30 -5.34 -7.23
N LYS A 56 1.61 -5.59 -7.27
CA LYS A 56 2.18 -6.93 -7.43
C LYS A 56 1.98 -7.85 -6.21
N HIS A 57 1.88 -7.31 -5.00
CA HIS A 57 1.59 -8.09 -3.79
C HIS A 57 0.09 -8.37 -3.62
N LEU A 58 -0.77 -7.43 -4.02
CA LEU A 58 -2.23 -7.53 -3.94
C LEU A 58 -2.81 -8.53 -4.97
N ILE A 59 -2.10 -8.78 -6.08
CA ILE A 59 -2.50 -9.76 -7.11
C ILE A 59 -2.14 -11.21 -6.77
N THR A 60 -1.33 -11.46 -5.73
CA THR A 60 -1.04 -12.82 -5.27
C THR A 60 -2.02 -13.19 -4.16
N PRO A 61 -3.14 -13.87 -4.46
CA PRO A 61 -3.68 -14.77 -3.47
C PRO A 61 -2.55 -15.75 -3.16
N GLN A 62 -2.08 -15.76 -1.92
CA GLN A 62 -1.32 -16.90 -1.44
C GLN A 62 -2.29 -18.06 -1.44
N GLY A 63 -2.27 -18.84 -2.54
CA GLY A 63 -2.94 -20.12 -2.66
C GLY A 63 -2.29 -21.16 -1.76
#